data_AF-A0A2G6DZR4-F1
#
_entry.id   AF-A0A2G6DZR4-F1
#
_cell.length_a   1.000
_cell.length_b   1.000
_cell.length_c   1.000
_cell.angle_alpha   90.00
_cell.angle_beta   90.00
_cell.angle_gamma   90.00
#
_symmetry.space_group_name_H-M   'P 1'
#
loop_
_entity.id
_entity.type
_entity.pdbx_description
1 polymer ?
#
loop_
_entity_poly.entity_id
_entity_poly.type
_entity_poly.pdbx_seq_one_letter_code
_entity_poly.pdbx_strand_id
1 'polypeptide(L)'
;PFPVEEQVVSIWLGTSGQLDDVAVNDVRKLEGEFLEHLRQSTEVLSVIKETSKFEDDTRATLEKEIEHFKKAYATRTPDEDEPQPGHEDEVEALEEEKRATEQIVVQRS
;
A
#
# COMPACT_ATOMS: atom_id res chain seq x y z
N PRO A 1 15.40 -20.20 -2.76
CA PRO A 1 14.71 -20.59 -1.50
C PRO A 1 14.09 -19.33 -0.90
N PHE A 2 12.86 -19.40 -0.39
CA PHE A 2 12.18 -18.23 0.16
C PHE A 2 12.47 -18.13 1.65
N PRO A 3 13.01 -17.00 2.15
CA PRO A 3 13.24 -16.80 3.58
C PRO A 3 11.95 -16.91 4.39
N VAL A 4 12.04 -17.39 5.63
CA VAL A 4 10.86 -17.61 6.49
C VAL A 4 10.19 -16.28 6.83
N GLU A 5 10.99 -15.25 7.10
CA GLU A 5 10.53 -13.89 7.37
C GLU A 5 9.68 -13.30 6.23
N GLU A 6 10.06 -13.53 4.98
CA GLU A 6 9.30 -13.11 3.81
C GLU A 6 8.02 -13.95 3.65
N GLN A 7 8.08 -15.23 4.01
CA GLN A 7 6.95 -16.17 4.00
C GLN A 7 5.86 -15.72 4.98
N VAL A 8 6.26 -15.28 6.18
CA VAL A 8 5.35 -14.75 7.19
C VAL A 8 4.62 -13.51 6.66
N VAL A 9 5.34 -12.56 6.03
CA VAL A 9 4.72 -11.37 5.42
C VAL A 9 3.77 -11.75 4.30
N SER A 10 4.16 -12.70 3.43
CA SER A 10 3.34 -13.13 2.29
C SER A 10 2.02 -13.78 2.74
N ILE A 11 2.07 -14.61 3.80
CA ILE A 11 0.87 -15.21 4.40
C ILE A 11 0.03 -14.14 5.09
N TRP A 12 0.66 -13.19 5.79
CA TRP A 12 -0.05 -12.10 6.43
C TRP A 12 -0.81 -11.23 5.42
N LEU A 13 -0.20 -10.86 4.28
CA LEU A 13 -0.86 -10.09 3.22
C LEU A 13 -2.14 -10.77 2.72
N GLY A 14 -2.10 -12.08 2.48
CA GLY A 14 -3.26 -12.85 2.02
C GLY A 14 -4.32 -13.10 3.09
N THR A 15 -3.94 -13.18 4.37
CA THR A 15 -4.89 -13.47 5.47
C THR A 15 -5.51 -12.22 6.09
N SER A 16 -4.89 -11.05 5.89
CA SER A 16 -5.37 -9.76 6.38
C SER A 16 -6.28 -9.01 5.39
N GLY A 17 -6.49 -9.54 4.18
CA GLY A 17 -7.27 -8.87 3.13
C GLY A 17 -6.52 -7.75 2.42
N GLN A 18 -5.21 -7.56 2.67
CA GLN A 18 -4.42 -6.50 2.04
C GLN A 18 -4.23 -6.67 0.53
N LEU A 19 -4.68 -7.78 -0.05
CA LEU A 19 -4.61 -8.03 -1.49
C LEU A 19 -5.98 -7.98 -2.16
N ASP A 20 -7.06 -7.71 -1.43
CA ASP A 20 -8.43 -7.79 -1.96
C ASP A 20 -8.70 -6.72 -3.04
N ASP A 21 -8.06 -5.55 -2.93
CA ASP A 21 -8.17 -4.44 -3.90
C ASP A 21 -7.27 -4.59 -5.13
N VAL A 22 -6.41 -5.61 -5.12
CA VAL A 22 -5.38 -5.79 -6.14
C VAL A 22 -5.89 -6.77 -7.19
N ALA A 23 -5.84 -6.36 -8.46
CA ALA A 23 -6.12 -7.23 -9.58
C ALA A 23 -5.32 -8.54 -9.47
N VAL A 24 -5.97 -9.68 -9.70
CA VAL A 24 -5.36 -11.02 -9.54
C VAL A 24 -4.06 -11.16 -10.36
N ASN A 25 -4.01 -10.52 -11.53
CA ASN A 25 -2.84 -10.51 -12.40
C ASN A 25 -1.63 -9.76 -11.79
N ASP A 26 -1.90 -8.74 -10.95
CA ASP A 26 -0.88 -7.91 -10.31
C ASP A 26 -0.49 -8.37 -8.90
N VAL A 27 -1.27 -9.25 -8.26
CA VAL A 27 -1.00 -9.74 -6.90
C VAL A 27 0.45 -10.20 -6.72
N ARG A 28 0.96 -11.02 -7.65
CA ARG A 28 2.34 -11.54 -7.58
C ARG A 28 3.41 -10.46 -7.75
N LYS A 29 3.12 -9.45 -8.56
CA LYS A 29 4.02 -8.34 -8.82
C LYS A 29 4.07 -7.41 -7.60
N LEU A 30 2.90 -7.07 -7.05
CA LEU A 30 2.78 -6.28 -5.83
C LEU A 30 3.46 -6.97 -4.64
N GLU A 31 3.22 -8.26 -4.42
CA GLU A 31 3.87 -9.06 -3.37
C GLU A 31 5.41 -8.97 -3.48
N GLY A 32 5.95 -9.20 -4.69
CA GLY A 32 7.39 -9.13 -4.94
C GLY A 32 7.98 -7.74 -4.70
N GLU A 33 7.34 -6.70 -5.23
CA GLU A 33 7.82 -5.32 -5.07
C GLU A 33 7.67 -4.82 -3.62
N PHE A 34 6.62 -5.23 -2.91
CA PHE A 34 6.46 -4.89 -1.49
C PHE A 34 7.53 -5.56 -0.62
N LEU A 35 7.86 -6.83 -0.88
CA LEU A 35 8.95 -7.50 -0.18
C LEU A 35 10.31 -6.83 -0.45
N GLU A 36 10.55 -6.38 -1.69
CA GLU A 36 11.75 -5.57 -2.02
C GLU A 36 11.75 -4.23 -1.27
N HIS A 37 10.61 -3.56 -1.19
CA HIS A 37 10.45 -2.32 -0.41
C HIS A 37 10.78 -2.55 1.08
N LEU A 38 10.23 -3.60 1.69
CA LEU A 38 10.54 -3.93 3.09
C LEU A 38 12.02 -4.22 3.33
N ARG A 39 12.70 -4.88 2.38
CA ARG A 39 14.16 -5.13 2.43
C ARG A 39 14.98 -3.83 2.43
N GLN A 40 14.50 -2.79 1.75
CA GLN A 40 15.22 -1.54 1.57
C GLN A 40 14.87 -0.47 2.61
N SER A 41 13.63 -0.48 3.08
CA SER A 41 13.07 0.62 3.88
C SER A 41 12.90 0.29 5.36
N THR A 42 12.99 -0.97 5.77
CA THR A 42 12.70 -1.38 7.16
C THR A 42 13.62 -2.48 7.68
N GLU A 43 13.58 -2.69 9.00
CA GLU A 43 14.22 -3.83 9.67
C GLU A 43 13.22 -4.94 10.04
N VAL A 44 11.96 -4.85 9.59
CA VAL A 44 10.87 -5.74 10.03
C VAL A 44 11.15 -7.20 9.69
N LEU A 45 11.75 -7.46 8.53
CA LEU A 45 12.14 -8.80 8.10
C LEU A 45 13.23 -9.39 9.00
N SER A 46 14.20 -8.57 9.44
CA SER A 46 15.23 -8.97 10.40
C SER A 46 14.62 -9.30 11.76
N VAL A 47 13.70 -8.45 12.26
CA VAL A 47 13.00 -8.69 13.53
C VAL A 47 12.23 -10.00 13.51
N ILE A 48 11.46 -10.27 12.45
CA ILE A 48 10.72 -11.54 12.31
C ILE A 48 11.69 -12.72 12.29
N LYS A 49 12.80 -12.61 11.56
CA LYS A 49 13.81 -13.66 11.47
C LYS A 49 14.44 -13.99 12.83
N GLU A 50 14.84 -12.96 13.57
CA GLU A 50 15.57 -13.11 14.84
C GLU A 50 14.65 -13.55 15.98
N THR A 51 13.46 -12.98 16.06
CA THR A 51 12.50 -13.28 17.13
C THR A 51 11.67 -14.51 16.85
N SER A 52 11.51 -14.87 15.57
CA SER A 52 10.53 -15.87 15.09
C SER A 52 9.10 -15.57 15.54
N LYS A 53 8.79 -14.29 15.80
CA LYS A 53 7.48 -13.84 16.27
C LYS A 53 6.89 -12.80 15.32
N PHE A 54 5.56 -12.73 15.35
CA PHE A 54 4.76 -11.72 14.67
C PHE A 54 3.89 -11.01 15.70
N GLU A 55 4.48 -10.01 16.36
CA GLU A 55 3.84 -9.23 17.43
C GLU A 55 3.16 -7.96 16.87
N ASP A 56 2.40 -7.25 17.70
CA ASP A 56 1.59 -6.10 17.26
C ASP A 56 2.43 -4.97 16.65
N ASP A 57 3.64 -4.72 17.16
CA ASP A 57 4.56 -3.70 16.59
C ASP A 57 5.02 -4.05 15.17
N THR A 58 5.25 -5.34 14.91
CA THR A 58 5.61 -5.84 13.58
C THR A 58 4.44 -5.65 12.63
N ARG A 59 3.23 -5.98 13.07
CA ARG A 59 1.99 -5.80 12.30
C ARG A 59 1.75 -4.32 11.97
N ALA A 60 1.80 -3.44 12.97
CA ALA A 60 1.57 -2.01 12.78
C ALA A 60 2.57 -1.39 11.80
N THR A 61 3.83 -1.84 11.83
CA THR A 61 4.85 -1.43 10.85
C THR A 61 4.46 -1.87 9.45
N LEU A 62 4.08 -3.14 9.27
CA LEU A 62 3.68 -3.67 7.97
C LEU A 62 2.42 -3.00 7.41
N GLU A 63 1.42 -2.72 8.25
CA GLU A 63 0.19 -2.00 7.88
C GLU A 63 0.49 -0.60 7.34
N LYS A 64 1.35 0.14 8.04
CA LYS A 64 1.79 1.47 7.59
C LYS A 64 2.55 1.41 6.27
N GLU A 65 3.47 0.47 6.13
CA GLU A 65 4.30 0.36 4.93
C GLU A 65 3.47 -0.10 3.72
N ILE A 66 2.51 -1.02 3.89
CA ILE A 66 1.67 -1.47 2.77
C ILE A 66 0.72 -0.37 2.31
N GLU A 67 0.17 0.44 3.22
CA GLU A 67 -0.68 1.59 2.87
C GLU A 67 0.13 2.63 2.06
N HIS A 68 1.33 2.99 2.53
CA HIS A 68 2.21 3.89 1.81
C HIS A 68 2.63 3.32 0.45
N PHE A 69 2.97 2.03 0.41
CA PHE A 69 3.38 1.34 -0.81
C PHE A 69 2.25 1.29 -1.84
N LYS A 70 1.02 0.93 -1.46
CA LYS A 70 -0.14 0.87 -2.36
C LYS A 70 -0.43 2.22 -3.02
N LYS A 71 -0.35 3.33 -2.26
CA LYS A 71 -0.50 4.69 -2.79
C LYS A 71 0.55 4.99 -3.87
N ALA A 72 1.80 4.64 -3.61
CA ALA A 72 2.88 4.79 -4.59
C ALA A 72 2.73 3.84 -5.80
N TYR A 73 2.22 2.63 -5.57
CA TYR A 73 2.03 1.59 -6.59
C TYR A 73 0.94 1.95 -7.60
N ALA A 74 -0.20 2.45 -7.12
CA ALA A 74 -1.31 2.91 -7.96
C ALA A 74 -0.87 4.04 -8.90
N THR A 75 -0.02 4.95 -8.43
CA THR A 75 0.51 6.05 -9.26
C THR A 75 1.43 5.54 -10.40
N ARG A 76 1.97 4.33 -10.28
CA ARG A 76 2.94 3.74 -11.22
C ARG A 76 2.32 2.76 -12.21
N THR A 77 1.12 2.25 -11.96
CA THR A 77 0.44 1.26 -12.79
C THR A 77 -0.61 1.94 -13.68
N PRO A 78 -0.38 2.03 -15.00
CA PRO A 78 -1.33 2.65 -15.94
C PRO A 78 -2.52 1.75 -16.33
N ASP A 79 -2.58 0.50 -15.83
CA ASP A 79 -3.70 -0.42 -16.05
C ASP A 79 -4.87 -0.08 -15.10
N GLU A 80 -5.46 1.11 -15.29
CA GLU A 80 -6.65 1.56 -14.55
C GLU A 80 -7.97 0.94 -15.10
N ASP A 81 -7.90 0.02 -16.07
CA ASP A 81 -9.08 -0.53 -16.78
C ASP A 81 -9.66 -1.80 -16.12
N GLU A 82 -9.01 -2.39 -15.10
CA GLU A 82 -9.63 -3.46 -14.31
C GLU A 82 -10.45 -2.87 -13.15
N PRO A 83 -11.76 -3.16 -13.05
CA PRO A 83 -12.58 -2.67 -11.95
C PRO A 83 -12.00 -3.21 -10.63
N GLN A 84 -11.49 -2.31 -9.79
CA GLN A 84 -11.04 -2.66 -8.44
C GLN A 84 -12.20 -3.32 -7.70
N PRO A 85 -12.08 -4.59 -7.29
CA PRO A 85 -13.14 -5.26 -6.58
C PRO A 85 -13.10 -4.86 -5.10
N GLY A 86 -13.75 -3.74 -4.76
CA GLY A 86 -14.34 -3.61 -3.41
C GLY A 86 -13.76 -2.63 -2.39
N HIS A 87 -13.13 -1.50 -2.76
CA HIS A 87 -12.99 -0.36 -1.84
C HIS A 87 -13.63 0.90 -2.43
N GLU A 88 -14.83 1.25 -1.94
CA GLU A 88 -15.45 2.57 -2.16
C GLU A 88 -15.12 3.57 -1.02
N ASP A 89 -14.37 3.17 0.00
CA ASP A 89 -14.14 4.00 1.19
C ASP A 89 -12.64 4.11 1.52
N GLU A 90 -12.20 5.32 1.86
CA GLU A 90 -10.86 5.70 2.36
C GLU A 90 -9.87 6.36 1.37
N VAL A 91 -10.37 7.29 0.55
CA VAL A 91 -9.59 8.46 0.10
C VAL A 91 -10.23 9.76 0.59
N GLU A 92 -10.58 9.83 1.87
CA GLU A 92 -10.98 11.07 2.54
C GLU A 92 -9.97 11.39 3.66
N ALA A 93 -8.82 11.96 3.29
CA ALA A 93 -7.99 12.87 4.11
C ALA A 93 -6.53 12.93 3.62
N LEU A 94 -6.31 13.44 2.41
CA LEU A 94 -5.11 14.25 2.19
C LEU A 94 -5.62 15.67 2.00
N GLU A 95 -5.38 16.46 3.04
CA GLU A 95 -5.77 17.85 3.23
C GLU A 95 -5.71 18.63 1.91
N GLU A 96 -6.90 19.04 1.48
CA GLU A 96 -7.21 20.23 0.71
C GLU A 96 -6.01 21.17 0.56
N GLU A 97 -5.28 21.00 -0.55
CA GLU A 97 -4.39 22.02 -1.08
C GLU A 97 -5.24 23.30 -1.15
N LYS A 98 -4.92 24.27 -0.28
CA LYS A 98 -5.47 25.63 -0.28
C LYS A 98 -5.16 26.29 -1.63
N ARG A 99 -5.86 25.89 -2.68
CA ARG A 99 -5.86 26.58 -3.96
C ARG A 99 -6.93 27.65 -3.87
N ALA A 100 -6.55 28.77 -3.26
CA ALA A 100 -7.32 29.99 -3.26
C ALA A 100 -7.62 30.37 -4.72
N THR A 101 -8.85 30.08 -5.15
CA THR A 101 -9.36 30.48 -6.46
C THR A 101 -10.18 31.75 -6.22
N GLU A 102 -9.53 32.91 -6.27
CA GLU A 102 -10.25 34.18 -6.33
C GLU A 102 -10.89 34.34 -7.72
N GLN A 103 -12.21 34.46 -7.72
CA GLN A 103 -13.09 34.61 -8.88
C GLN A 103 -12.72 35.81 -9.75
N ILE A 104 -12.63 35.60 -11.07
CA ILE A 104 -12.73 36.67 -12.05
C ILE A 104 -14.23 36.86 -12.35
N VAL A 105 -14.85 37.89 -11.79
CA VAL A 105 -16.17 38.36 -12.26
C VAL A 105 -15.98 39.21 -13.51
N VAL A 106 -16.28 38.63 -14.67
CA VAL A 106 -16.64 39.40 -15.86
C VAL A 106 -18.01 40.01 -15.59
N GLN A 107 -18.10 41.33 -15.59
CA GLN A 107 -19.30 42.01 -16.05
C GLN A 107 -18.95 43.34 -16.72
N ARG A 108 -19.12 43.33 -18.04
CA ARG A 108 -19.15 44.48 -18.94
C ARG A 108 -20.51 45.15 -18.81
N SER A 109 -20.54 46.46 -18.56
CA SER A 109 -21.61 47.39 -18.92
C SER A 109 -21.01 48.79 -19.01
#